data_AF-A0A968EZY8-F1
#
_entry.id   AF-A0A968EZY8-F1
#
_cell.length_a   1.000
_cell.length_b   1.000
_cell.length_c   1.000
_cell.angle_alpha   90.00
_cell.angle_beta   90.00
_cell.angle_gamma   90.00
#
_symmetry.space_group_name_H-M   'P 1'
#
loop_
_entity.id
_entity.type
_entity.pdbx_description
1 polymer ?
#
loop_
_entity_poly.entity_id
_entity_poly.type
_entity_poly.pdbx_seq_one_letter_code
_entity_poly.pdbx_strand_id
1 'polypeptide(L)' 'MELDLILSEQILNEALRLANDKGWRSAGVREISRELDISPGNLSYHFARKEEILK' A
#
# COMPACT_ATOMS: atom_id res chain seq x y z
N MET A 1 5.44 15.67 7.13
CA MET A 1 6.72 15.11 6.64
C MET A 1 7.02 13.79 7.34
N GLU A 2 7.12 13.75 8.67
CA GLU A 2 7.44 12.50 9.39
C GLU A 2 6.31 11.46 9.37
N LEU A 3 5.06 11.90 9.56
CA LEU A 3 3.85 11.05 9.41
C LEU A 3 3.68 10.45 8.00
N ASP A 4 4.18 11.15 6.98
CA ASP A 4 4.06 10.75 5.57
C ASP A 4 4.99 9.57 5.24
N LEU A 5 6.19 9.59 5.82
CA LEU A 5 7.18 8.52 5.70
C LEU A 5 6.73 7.25 6.41
N ILE A 6 6.19 7.37 7.64
CA ILE A 6 5.68 6.22 8.41
C ILE A 6 4.55 5.52 7.65
N LEU A 7 3.61 6.29 7.11
CA LEU A 7 2.49 5.74 6.36
C LEU A 7 2.96 5.07 5.05
N SER A 8 3.94 5.67 4.36
CA SER A 8 4.52 5.08 3.16
C SER A 8 5.16 3.71 3.45
N GLU A 9 5.88 3.58 4.57
CA GLU A 9 6.47 2.31 5.01
C GLU A 9 5.39 1.27 5.37
N GLN A 10 4.32 1.68 6.04
CA GLN A 10 3.17 0.80 6.33
C GLN A 10 2.52 0.26 5.05
N ILE A 11 2.34 1.11 4.03
CA ILE A 11 1.80 0.72 2.73
C ILE A 11 2.69 -0.32 2.04
N LEU A 12 4.02 -0.14 2.05
CA LEU A 12 4.97 -1.08 1.46
C LEU A 12 4.96 -2.44 2.16
N ASN A 13 5.00 -2.45 3.50
CA ASN A 13 4.99 -3.67 4.30
C ASN A 13 3.70 -4.47 4.09
N GLU A 14 2.55 -3.79 4.06
CA GLU A 14 1.26 -4.44 3.85
C GLU A 14 1.10 -4.98 2.43
N ALA A 15 1.60 -4.26 1.42
CA ALA A 15 1.62 -4.74 0.05
C ALA A 15 2.48 -6.00 -0.13
N LEU A 16 3.66 -6.03 0.50
CA LEU A 16 4.54 -7.21 0.51
C LEU A 16 3.86 -8.40 1.19
N ARG A 17 3.22 -8.17 2.34
CA ARG A 17 2.46 -9.21 3.06
C ARG A 17 1.36 -9.79 2.17
N LEU A 18 0.51 -8.95 1.59
CA LEU A 18 -0.59 -9.38 0.71
C LEU A 18 -0.08 -10.09 -0.55
N ALA A 19 1.05 -9.66 -1.11
CA ALA A 19 1.67 -10.29 -2.26
C ALA A 19 2.17 -11.72 -1.93
N ASN A 20 2.77 -11.90 -0.75
CA ASN A 20 3.22 -13.20 -0.27
C ASN A 20 2.04 -14.13 0.09
N ASP A 21 0.99 -13.60 0.73
CA ASP A 21 -0.13 -14.40 1.24
C ASP A 21 -1.13 -14.82 0.15
N LYS A 22 -1.48 -13.89 -0.76
CA LYS A 22 -2.61 -14.04 -1.70
C LYS A 22 -2.16 -13.95 -3.16
N GLY A 23 -0.87 -13.71 -3.41
CA GLY A 23 -0.29 -13.48 -4.72
C GLY A 23 -0.33 -12.01 -5.15
N TRP A 24 0.51 -11.66 -6.12
CA TRP A 24 0.70 -10.27 -6.53
C TRP A 24 -0.60 -9.57 -6.97
N ARG A 25 -1.52 -10.27 -7.64
CA ARG A 25 -2.73 -9.64 -8.20
C ARG A 25 -3.67 -9.09 -7.12
N SER A 26 -3.69 -9.67 -5.93
CA SER A 26 -4.56 -9.25 -4.82
C SER A 26 -4.03 -8.08 -4.00
N ALA A 27 -2.72 -7.79 -4.02
CA ALA A 27 -2.13 -6.64 -3.33
C ALA A 27 -2.38 -5.34 -4.11
N GLY A 28 -3.65 -4.91 -4.21
CA GLY A 28 -4.05 -3.68 -4.90
C GLY A 28 -4.39 -2.55 -3.93
N VAL A 29 -4.43 -1.32 -4.44
CA VAL A 29 -4.76 -0.09 -3.68
C VAL A 29 -5.96 -0.29 -2.76
N ARG A 30 -7.07 -0.84 -3.26
CA ARG A 30 -8.29 -1.04 -2.45
C ARG A 30 -8.11 -2.02 -1.29
N GLU A 31 -7.35 -3.10 -1.51
CA GLU A 31 -7.13 -4.13 -0.49
C GLU A 31 -6.18 -3.58 0.58
N ILE A 32 -5.06 -2.98 0.18
CA ILE A 32 -4.08 -2.39 1.11
C ILE A 32 -4.73 -1.26 1.93
N SER A 33 -5.50 -0.37 1.29
CA SER A 33 -6.22 0.69 1.98
C SER A 33 -7.21 0.15 3.01
N ARG A 34 -7.88 -0.97 2.71
CA ARG A 34 -8.82 -1.61 3.63
C ARG A 34 -8.10 -2.23 4.83
N GLU A 35 -6.97 -2.91 4.63
CA GLU A 35 -6.21 -3.54 5.72
C GLU A 35 -5.54 -2.51 6.64
N LEU A 36 -5.17 -1.33 6.10
CA LEU A 36 -4.58 -0.23 6.87
C LEU A 36 -5.60 0.77 7.43
N ASP A 37 -6.90 0.58 7.17
CA ASP A 37 -7.98 1.50 7.54
C ASP A 37 -7.74 2.96 7.07
N ILE A 38 -7.25 3.10 5.83
CA ILE A 38 -7.02 4.40 5.18
C ILE A 38 -7.88 4.53 3.93
N SER A 39 -8.10 5.77 3.47
CA SER A 39 -8.80 5.98 2.21
C SER A 39 -7.93 5.56 1.01
N PRO A 40 -8.52 5.03 -0.08
CA PRO A 40 -7.80 4.80 -1.33
C PRO A 40 -7.10 6.04 -1.88
N GLY A 41 -7.71 7.22 -1.71
CA GLY A 41 -7.11 8.50 -2.12
C GLY A 41 -5.86 8.86 -1.33
N ASN A 42 -5.82 8.52 -0.03
CA ASN A 42 -4.66 8.71 0.81
C ASN A 42 -3.51 7.78 0.39
N LEU A 43 -3.79 6.51 0.07
CA LEU A 43 -2.76 5.62 -0.51
C LEU A 43 -2.29 6.12 -1.89
N SER A 44 -3.22 6.50 -2.77
CA SER A 44 -2.88 7.01 -4.11
C SER A 44 -2.12 8.34 -4.10
N TYR A 45 -2.17 9.09 -2.99
CA TYR A 45 -1.33 10.26 -2.78
C TYR A 45 0.15 9.88 -2.59
N HIS A 46 0.42 8.75 -1.92
CA HIS A 46 1.78 8.23 -1.73
C HIS A 46 2.29 7.41 -2.93
N PHE A 47 1.40 6.63 -3.56
CA PHE A 47 1.76 5.74 -4.68
C PHE A 47 0.75 5.90 -5.82
N ALA A 48 1.18 6.53 -6.91
CA ALA A 48 0.33 6.78 -8.07
C ALA A 48 0.02 5.50 -8.84
N ARG A 49 0.92 4.51 -8.75
CA ARG A 49 0.78 3.22 -9.44
C ARG A 49 1.14 2.06 -8.52
N LYS A 50 0.46 0.93 -8.72
CA LYS A 50 0.71 -0.31 -7.97
C LYS A 50 2.15 -0.79 -8.15
N GLU A 51 2.74 -0.53 -9.31
CA GLU A 51 4.12 -0.88 -9.65
C GLU A 51 5.17 -0.09 -8.84
N GLU A 52 4.81 1.07 -8.28
CA GLU A 52 5.72 1.90 -7.47
C GLU A 52 5.89 1.36 -6.05
N ILE A 53 4.99 0.47 -5.61
CA ILE A 53 5.00 -0.17 -4.30
C ILE A 53 6.10 -1.26 -4.22
N LEU A 54 6.72 -1.66 -5.34
CA LEU A 54 7.74 -2.73 -5.40
C LEU A 54 9.13 -2.24 -5.80
N LYS A 55 9.42 -0.94 -5.73
CA LYS A 55 10.76 -0.43 -6.03
C LYS A 55 11.71 -0.54 -4.84
#